data_AF-A0A9P5PAM5-F1
#
_entry.id   AF-A0A9P5PAM5-F1
#
_cell.length_a   1.000
_cell.length_b   1.000
_cell.length_c   1.000
_cell.angle_alpha   90.00
_cell.angle_beta   90.00
_cell.angle_gamma   90.00
#
_symmetry.space_group_name_H-M   'P 1'
#
loop_
_entity.id
_entity.type
_entity.pdbx_description
1 polymer ?
#
loop_
_entity_poly.entity_id
_entity_poly.type
_entity_poly.pdbx_seq_one_letter_code
_entity_poly.pdbx_strand_id
1 'polypeptide(L)'
;YHPFASQLDWEIAQWAVTEKISQKALDCLLNVPQVQQKLGLSYEYSRGMLKCIDEIPERCGKWWTKQLSFRDKPGEHFTVYHRDPVEAIKALWGDPAFAEHLVYKPEKLFCGAEQTENNCIYSEMWTTGFWNAVQVCN
;
A
#
# COMPACT_ATOMS: atom_id res chain seq x y z
N TYR A 1 -5.05 13.58 -2.98
CA TYR A 1 -3.70 14.18 -3.01
C TYR A 1 -3.29 14.82 -1.69
N HIS A 2 -4.21 15.07 -0.74
CA HIS A 2 -3.85 15.53 0.61
C HIS A 2 -2.72 14.65 1.22
N PRO A 3 -1.69 15.24 1.85
CA PRO A 3 -1.55 16.65 2.25
C PRO A 3 -1.05 17.60 1.15
N PHE A 4 -0.76 17.12 -0.05
CA PHE A 4 -0.38 17.98 -1.18
C PHE A 4 -1.58 18.77 -1.71
N ALA A 5 -1.31 20.00 -2.17
CA ALA A 5 -2.31 20.95 -2.63
C ALA A 5 -2.91 20.58 -3.99
N SER A 6 -2.16 19.86 -4.83
CA SER A 6 -2.60 19.44 -6.16
C SER A 6 -1.95 18.12 -6.58
N GLN A 7 -2.40 17.55 -7.71
CA GLN A 7 -1.74 16.40 -8.31
C GLN A 7 -0.31 16.73 -8.74
N LEU A 8 -0.09 17.87 -9.41
CA LEU A 8 1.24 18.30 -9.84
C LEU A 8 2.20 18.48 -8.66
N ASP A 9 1.71 19.05 -7.56
CA ASP A 9 2.44 19.20 -6.30
C ASP A 9 2.92 17.84 -5.73
N TRP A 10 2.05 16.82 -5.78
CA TRP A 10 2.40 15.46 -5.40
C TRP A 10 3.35 14.77 -6.38
N GLU A 11 3.15 14.95 -7.70
CA GLU A 11 3.97 14.30 -8.74
C GLU A 11 5.43 14.76 -8.71
N ILE A 12 5.68 16.06 -8.46
CA ILE A 12 7.04 16.57 -8.31
C ILE A 12 7.70 15.98 -7.06
N ALA A 13 6.97 15.86 -5.95
CA ALA A 13 7.48 15.23 -4.74
C ALA A 13 7.78 13.74 -4.95
N GLN A 14 6.86 13.02 -5.60
CA GLN A 14 7.03 11.61 -5.94
C GLN A 14 8.24 11.38 -6.84
N TRP A 15 8.38 12.19 -7.90
CA TRP A 15 9.54 12.14 -8.81
C TRP A 15 10.85 12.33 -8.05
N ALA A 16 10.93 13.34 -7.17
CA ALA A 16 12.14 13.63 -6.42
C ALA A 16 12.55 12.46 -5.50
N VAL A 17 11.57 11.80 -4.86
CA VAL A 17 11.81 10.63 -3.99
C VAL A 17 12.22 9.40 -4.80
N THR A 18 11.52 9.11 -5.90
CA THR A 18 11.79 7.95 -6.75
C THR A 18 13.18 8.02 -7.39
N GLU A 19 13.56 9.21 -7.89
CA GLU A 19 14.89 9.45 -8.48
C GLU A 19 15.99 9.67 -7.44
N LYS A 20 15.66 9.59 -6.14
CA LYS A 20 16.60 9.78 -5.02
C LYS A 20 17.36 11.10 -5.13
N ILE A 21 16.67 12.16 -5.54
CA ILE A 21 17.26 13.50 -5.65
C ILE A 21 17.70 13.96 -4.26
N SER A 22 18.95 14.41 -4.15
CA SER A 22 19.45 14.94 -2.88
C SER A 22 18.63 16.18 -2.46
N GLN A 23 18.37 16.33 -1.16
CA GLN A 23 17.64 17.49 -0.61
C GLN A 23 18.25 18.81 -1.09
N LYS A 24 19.59 18.91 -1.12
CA LYS A 24 20.31 20.09 -1.61
C LYS A 24 20.04 20.39 -3.08
N ALA A 25 20.04 19.36 -3.94
CA ALA A 25 19.77 19.55 -5.37
C ALA A 25 18.32 19.98 -5.62
N LEU A 26 17.38 19.41 -4.87
CA LEU A 26 15.98 19.83 -4.90
C LEU A 26 15.83 21.28 -4.41
N ASP A 27 16.49 21.66 -3.32
CA ASP A 27 16.48 23.04 -2.83
C ASP A 27 17.07 24.00 -3.87
N CYS A 28 18.14 23.62 -4.59
CA CYS A 28 18.67 24.42 -5.69
C CYS A 28 17.61 24.66 -6.78
N LEU A 29 16.84 23.63 -7.16
CA LEU A 29 15.75 23.75 -8.13
C LEU A 29 14.61 24.64 -7.60
N LEU A 30 14.19 24.43 -6.34
CA LEU A 30 13.10 25.17 -5.72
C LEU A 30 13.45 26.66 -5.51
N ASN A 31 14.74 26.98 -5.35
CA ASN A 31 15.22 28.35 -5.26
C ASN A 31 15.29 29.08 -6.62
N VAL A 32 15.13 28.38 -7.75
CA VAL A 32 15.06 29.05 -9.06
C VAL A 32 13.82 29.95 -9.09
N PRO A 33 13.97 31.25 -9.43
CA PRO A 33 12.85 32.18 -9.44
C PRO A 33 11.67 31.66 -10.26
N GLN A 34 10.45 31.85 -9.75
CA GLN A 34 9.17 31.44 -10.35
C GLN A 34 8.89 29.94 -10.43
N VAL A 35 9.84 29.03 -10.12
CA VAL A 35 9.60 27.58 -10.22
C VAL A 35 8.45 27.15 -9.31
N GLN A 36 8.49 27.53 -8.03
CA GLN A 36 7.44 27.18 -7.07
C GLN A 36 6.06 27.73 -7.49
N GLN A 37 6.03 28.99 -7.94
CA GLN A 37 4.79 29.66 -8.36
C GLN A 37 4.20 29.04 -9.63
N LYS A 38 5.03 28.74 -10.64
CA LYS A 38 4.58 28.16 -11.91
C LYS A 38 4.13 26.72 -11.77
N LEU A 39 4.75 25.96 -10.88
CA LEU A 39 4.37 24.58 -10.58
C LEU A 39 3.28 24.46 -9.51
N GLY A 40 2.95 25.56 -8.81
CA GLY A 40 1.94 25.57 -7.75
C GLY A 40 2.30 24.66 -6.57
N LEU A 41 3.58 24.61 -6.19
CA LEU A 41 4.06 23.73 -5.12
C LEU A 41 3.63 24.26 -3.76
N SER A 42 3.25 23.35 -2.85
CA SER A 42 2.86 23.67 -1.47
C SER A 42 4.04 23.82 -0.51
N TYR A 43 5.24 23.44 -0.95
CA TYR A 43 6.47 23.45 -0.16
C TYR A 43 7.55 24.36 -0.76
N GLU A 44 8.20 25.12 0.11
CA GLU A 44 9.28 26.04 -0.30
C GLU A 44 10.64 25.36 -0.43
N TYR A 45 10.84 24.26 0.32
CA TYR A 45 12.10 23.53 0.41
C TYR A 45 11.84 22.04 0.49
N SER A 46 12.88 21.25 0.22
CA SER A 46 12.89 19.79 0.36
C SER A 46 12.40 19.32 1.74
N ARG A 47 12.74 20.05 2.81
CA ARG A 47 12.23 19.78 4.16
C ARG A 47 10.72 19.93 4.28
N GLY A 48 10.13 20.93 3.63
CA GLY A 48 8.69 21.13 3.60
C GLY A 48 7.99 19.99 2.87
N MET A 49 8.53 19.58 1.73
CA MET A 49 8.06 18.41 0.98
C MET A 49 8.09 17.14 1.84
N LEU A 50 9.20 16.87 2.53
CA LEU A 50 9.33 15.70 3.41
C LEU A 50 8.34 15.76 4.57
N LYS A 51 8.07 16.95 5.12
CA LYS A 51 7.05 17.11 6.16
C LYS A 51 5.65 16.79 5.65
N CYS A 52 5.31 17.20 4.42
CA CYS A 52 4.06 16.78 3.78
C CYS A 52 4.01 15.26 3.62
N ILE A 53 5.13 14.60 3.27
CA ILE A 53 5.18 13.14 3.20
C ILE A 53 4.94 12.51 4.58
N ASP A 54 5.54 13.05 5.64
CA ASP A 54 5.36 12.57 7.01
C ASP A 54 3.92 12.75 7.53
N GLU A 55 3.17 13.70 6.99
CA GLU A 55 1.75 13.94 7.30
C GLU A 55 0.80 12.97 6.58
N ILE A 56 1.29 12.18 5.60
CA ILE A 56 0.47 11.15 4.96
C ILE A 56 0.13 10.10 6.01
N PRO A 57 -1.17 9.87 6.31
CA PRO A 57 -1.55 8.91 7.32
C PRO A 57 -1.13 7.50 6.89
N GLU A 58 -0.53 6.76 7.82
CA GLU A 58 -0.25 5.34 7.62
C GLU A 58 -1.57 4.60 7.39
N ARG A 59 -1.81 4.15 6.14
CA ARG A 59 -3.07 3.47 5.81
C ARG A 59 -3.22 2.16 6.56
N CYS A 60 -2.16 1.34 6.62
CA CYS A 60 -2.22 -0.03 7.14
C CYS A 60 -1.85 -0.16 8.63
N GLY A 61 -2.15 0.85 9.44
CA GLY A 61 -1.80 0.90 10.87
C GLY A 61 -0.29 1.02 11.12
N LYS A 62 0.08 1.02 12.41
CA LYS A 62 1.45 1.30 12.87
C LYS A 62 2.44 0.20 12.51
N TRP A 63 3.61 0.59 12.01
CA TRP A 63 4.76 -0.29 11.92
C TRP A 63 5.40 -0.57 13.28
N TRP A 64 5.72 -1.83 13.52
CA TRP A 64 6.46 -2.30 14.67
C TRP A 64 7.78 -2.92 14.23
N THR A 65 8.84 -2.60 14.95
CA THR A 65 10.16 -3.18 14.75
C THR A 65 10.48 -4.08 15.93
N LYS A 66 10.79 -5.35 15.67
CA LYS A 66 11.25 -6.31 16.67
C LYS A 66 12.59 -6.88 16.25
N GLN A 67 13.47 -7.10 17.22
CA GLN A 67 14.66 -7.90 16.98
C GLN A 67 14.43 -9.32 17.51
N LEU A 68 14.67 -10.29 16.63
CA LEU A 68 14.63 -11.70 16.96
C LEU A 68 16.06 -12.23 17.09
N SER A 69 16.27 -13.12 18.04
CA SER A 69 17.51 -13.88 18.21
C SER A 69 17.14 -15.35 18.36
N PHE A 70 17.90 -16.23 17.73
CA PHE A 70 17.65 -17.67 17.80
C PHE A 70 18.68 -18.34 18.71
N ARG A 71 18.28 -19.44 19.39
CA ARG A 71 19.12 -20.10 20.39
C ARG A 71 20.37 -20.75 19.80
N ASP A 72 20.27 -21.20 18.56
CA ASP A 72 21.37 -21.76 17.76
C ASP A 72 22.37 -20.69 17.31
N LYS A 73 21.97 -19.41 17.31
CA LYS A 73 22.79 -18.27 16.87
C LYS A 73 22.63 -17.06 17.80
N PRO A 74 23.11 -17.13 19.05
CA PRO A 74 22.88 -16.12 20.07
C PRO A 74 23.52 -14.75 19.78
N GLY A 75 24.47 -14.68 18.85
CA GLY A 75 25.10 -13.42 18.42
C GLY A 75 24.46 -12.77 17.18
N GLU A 76 23.47 -13.41 16.56
CA GLU A 76 22.78 -12.89 15.38
C GLU A 76 21.42 -12.32 15.77
N HIS A 77 21.17 -11.07 15.33
CA HIS A 77 19.89 -10.40 15.51
C HIS A 77 19.22 -10.14 14.16
N PHE A 78 17.95 -10.52 14.05
CA PHE A 78 17.15 -10.33 12.85
C PHE A 78 16.10 -9.27 13.12
N THR A 79 16.14 -8.19 12.33
CA THR A 79 15.14 -7.13 12.44
C THR A 79 13.90 -7.52 11.64
N VAL A 80 12.77 -7.65 12.32
CA VAL A 80 11.47 -7.93 11.73
C VAL A 80 10.61 -6.68 11.85
N TYR A 81 10.09 -6.24 10.70
CA TYR A 81 9.06 -5.22 10.61
C TYR A 81 7.71 -5.88 10.44
N HIS A 82 6.76 -5.57 11.31
CA HIS A 82 5.41 -6.14 11.25
C HIS A 82 4.34 -5.10 11.59
N ARG A 83 3.09 -5.38 11.25
CA ARG A 83 1.92 -4.55 11.61
C ARG A 83 0.86 -5.41 12.29
N ASP A 84 -0.17 -4.76 12.83
CA ASP A 84 -1.39 -5.46 13.22
C ASP A 84 -2.10 -5.95 11.94
N PRO A 85 -2.29 -7.28 11.77
CA PRO A 85 -2.95 -7.81 10.58
C PRO A 85 -4.39 -7.29 10.41
N VAL A 86 -5.11 -7.01 11.50
CA VAL A 86 -6.49 -6.52 11.44
C VAL A 86 -6.52 -5.10 10.87
N GLU A 87 -5.64 -4.23 11.32
CA GLU A 87 -5.54 -2.85 10.81
C GLU A 87 -5.07 -2.83 9.35
N ALA A 88 -4.16 -3.73 8.97
CA ALA A 88 -3.74 -3.87 7.58
C ALA A 88 -4.88 -4.34 6.66
N ILE A 89 -5.69 -5.31 7.11
CA ILE A 89 -6.86 -5.78 6.34
C ILE A 89 -7.90 -4.67 6.20
N LYS A 90 -8.24 -3.97 7.30
CA LYS A 90 -9.19 -2.84 7.27
C LYS A 90 -8.75 -1.77 6.28
N ALA A 91 -7.45 -1.47 6.23
CA ALA A 91 -6.89 -0.49 5.31
C ALA A 91 -7.03 -0.91 3.85
N LEU A 92 -6.70 -2.16 3.53
CA LEU A 92 -6.84 -2.71 2.18
C LEU A 92 -8.29 -2.73 1.73
N TRP A 93 -9.21 -3.12 2.61
CA TRP A 93 -10.65 -3.16 2.33
C TRP A 93 -11.29 -1.77 2.22
N GLY A 94 -10.72 -0.77 2.91
CA GLY A 94 -11.20 0.61 2.89
C GLY A 94 -10.66 1.43 1.72
N ASP A 95 -9.69 0.91 0.96
CA ASP A 95 -9.07 1.64 -0.15
C ASP A 95 -9.80 1.33 -1.47
N PRO A 96 -10.47 2.32 -2.10
CA PRO A 96 -11.22 2.12 -3.34
C PRO A 96 -10.38 1.58 -4.50
N ALA A 97 -9.05 1.75 -4.47
CA ALA A 97 -8.16 1.20 -5.49
C ALA A 97 -8.22 -0.34 -5.58
N PHE A 98 -8.63 -1.02 -4.51
CA PHE A 98 -8.76 -2.48 -4.49
C PHE A 98 -10.21 -2.97 -4.61
N ALA A 99 -11.19 -2.06 -4.77
CA ALA A 99 -12.61 -2.42 -4.77
C ALA A 99 -12.96 -3.51 -5.80
N GLU A 100 -12.33 -3.50 -6.97
CA GLU A 100 -12.53 -4.47 -8.04
C GLU A 100 -11.95 -5.86 -7.73
N HIS A 101 -11.05 -5.95 -6.76
CA HIS A 101 -10.38 -7.20 -6.34
C HIS A 101 -11.01 -7.81 -5.08
N LEU A 102 -11.93 -7.11 -4.41
CA LEU A 102 -12.56 -7.61 -3.20
C LEU A 102 -13.71 -8.58 -3.55
N VAL A 103 -13.57 -9.83 -3.13
CA VAL A 103 -14.59 -10.85 -3.32
C VAL A 103 -15.33 -11.11 -2.01
N TYR A 104 -16.65 -10.85 -2.02
CA TYR A 104 -17.52 -10.95 -0.83
C TYR A 104 -18.42 -12.18 -0.81
N LYS A 105 -18.43 -12.97 -1.90
CA LYS A 105 -19.25 -14.16 -2.03
C LYS A 105 -18.44 -15.29 -2.64
N PRO A 106 -18.72 -16.55 -2.28
CA PRO A 106 -18.14 -17.67 -2.99
C PRO A 106 -18.68 -17.72 -4.43
N GLU A 107 -17.86 -18.25 -5.33
CA GLU A 107 -18.24 -18.47 -6.74
C GLU A 107 -17.68 -19.81 -7.21
N LYS A 108 -18.44 -20.56 -8.01
CA LYS A 108 -17.95 -21.78 -8.62
C LYS A 108 -17.48 -21.48 -10.03
N LEU A 109 -16.18 -21.68 -10.27
CA LEU A 109 -15.59 -21.58 -11.60
C LEU A 109 -15.46 -22.98 -12.18
N PHE A 110 -15.75 -23.16 -13.46
CA PHE A 110 -15.68 -24.46 -14.12
C PHE A 110 -14.85 -24.40 -15.41
N CYS A 111 -14.08 -25.44 -15.67
CA CYS A 111 -13.38 -25.65 -16.94
C CYS A 111 -14.33 -26.32 -17.95
N GLY A 112 -14.76 -25.59 -18.98
CA GLY A 112 -15.59 -26.13 -20.07
C GLY A 112 -17.10 -25.93 -19.85
N ALA A 113 -17.91 -26.50 -20.76
CA ALA A 113 -19.35 -26.28 -20.78
C ALA A 113 -20.12 -27.11 -19.72
N GLU A 114 -19.55 -28.22 -19.25
CA GLU A 114 -20.17 -29.08 -18.26
C GLU A 114 -19.81 -28.64 -16.83
N GLN A 115 -20.79 -28.10 -16.12
CA GLN A 115 -20.66 -27.66 -14.73
C GLN A 115 -20.77 -28.85 -13.76
N THR A 116 -19.75 -29.71 -13.74
CA THR A 116 -19.64 -30.83 -12.79
C THR A 116 -18.58 -30.53 -11.72
N GLU A 117 -18.68 -31.19 -10.56
CA GLU A 117 -17.71 -31.01 -9.46
C GLU A 117 -16.28 -31.39 -9.88
N ASN A 118 -16.13 -32.38 -10.76
CA ASN A 118 -14.85 -32.80 -11.33
C ASN A 118 -14.21 -31.73 -12.23
N ASN A 119 -15.00 -30.80 -12.77
CA ASN A 119 -14.55 -29.72 -13.65
C ASN A 119 -14.41 -28.38 -12.91
N CYS A 120 -14.63 -28.35 -11.60
CA CYS A 120 -14.56 -27.13 -10.80
C CYS A 120 -13.10 -26.67 -10.63
N ILE A 121 -12.85 -25.38 -10.80
CA ILE A 121 -11.55 -24.74 -10.65
C ILE A 121 -11.41 -24.25 -9.21
N TYR A 122 -10.35 -24.70 -8.54
CA TYR A 122 -10.01 -24.31 -7.18
C TYR A 122 -8.67 -23.57 -7.19
N SER A 123 -8.71 -22.25 -7.14
CA SER A 123 -7.51 -21.40 -7.21
C SER A 123 -7.41 -20.42 -6.03
N GLU A 124 -8.55 -19.98 -5.51
CA GLU A 124 -8.66 -18.95 -4.47
C GLU A 124 -9.63 -19.43 -3.39
N MET A 125 -9.53 -18.87 -2.17
CA MET A 125 -10.42 -19.28 -1.06
C MET A 125 -11.91 -19.16 -1.42
N TRP A 126 -12.31 -18.14 -2.20
CA TRP A 126 -13.69 -17.92 -2.65
C TRP A 126 -14.15 -18.85 -3.78
N THR A 127 -13.22 -19.54 -4.46
CA THR A 127 -13.57 -20.57 -5.45
C THR A 127 -13.62 -21.98 -4.86
N THR A 128 -13.21 -22.14 -3.59
CA THR A 128 -13.24 -23.44 -2.92
C THR A 128 -14.62 -23.89 -2.45
N GLY A 129 -14.78 -25.20 -2.33
CA GLY A 129 -16.01 -25.82 -1.82
C GLY A 129 -16.35 -25.44 -0.38
N PHE A 130 -15.35 -25.12 0.46
CA PHE A 130 -15.58 -24.81 1.88
C PHE A 130 -16.44 -23.56 2.08
N TRP A 131 -16.07 -22.43 1.47
CA TRP A 131 -16.83 -21.19 1.64
C TRP A 131 -18.22 -21.28 1.00
N ASN A 132 -18.33 -21.97 -0.15
CA ASN A 132 -19.62 -22.34 -0.75
C ASN A 132 -20.51 -23.12 0.23
N ALA A 133 -19.98 -24.14 0.91
CA ALA A 133 -20.74 -24.96 1.84
C ALA A 133 -21.20 -24.18 3.08
N VAL A 134 -20.35 -23.30 3.62
CA VAL A 134 -20.65 -22.54 4.85
C VAL A 134 -21.68 -21.41 4.60
N GLN A 135 -21.71 -20.80 3.42
CA GLN A 135 -22.65 -19.71 3.10
C GLN A 135 -24.06 -20.18 2.73
N VAL A 136 -24.22 -21.40 2.21
CA VAL A 136 -25.53 -21.96 1.83
C VAL A 136 -26.31 -22.50 3.05
N CYS A 137 -25.65 -22.63 4.20
CA CYS A 137 -26.25 -23.11 5.45
C CYS A 137 -26.99 -22.02 6.28
N ASN A 138 -27.39 -20.90 5.68
CA ASN A 138 -28.24 -19.88 6.30
C ASN A 138 -29.63 -19.84 5.66
#